data_AF-A0A3L6ZW87-F1
#
_entry.id   AF-A0A3L6ZW87-F1
#
_cell.length_a   1.000
_cell.length_b   1.000
_cell.length_c   1.000
_cell.angle_alpha   90.00
_cell.angle_beta   90.00
_cell.angle_gamma   90.00
#
_symmetry.space_group_name_H-M   'P 1'
#
loop_
_entity.id
_entity.type
_entity.pdbx_description
1 polymer ?
#
loop_
_entity_poly.entity_id
_entity_poly.type
_entity_poly.pdbx_seq_one_letter_code
_entity_poly.pdbx_strand_id
1 'polypeptide(L)'
;MNPLPRPRVTPPSRNAQARLERLAADEEAAGRAPKTPVSVVLALGANLGARAETLEAAVRELGEHSGIDDVSLSPVINSVAVKLNGPDPEAPGYLNAVATLSTTLSPRDLLAVGAEIERAHGRERLERWGDRTLDIDIITYGDLAIDTPALTIPHPRAAERDFVLGPWHELDAQAFLPGYGSVAELLAELRATQGPASETGTP
;
A
#
# COMPACT_ATOMS: atom_id res chain seq x y z
N MET A 1 60.13 7.29 -0.86
CA MET A 1 58.85 6.53 -0.95
C MET A 1 57.88 7.38 -1.74
N ASN A 2 57.53 6.98 -2.97
CA ASN A 2 56.56 7.69 -3.79
C ASN A 2 55.15 7.28 -3.34
N PRO A 3 54.20 8.21 -3.12
CA PRO A 3 52.85 7.84 -2.71
C PRO A 3 52.16 7.06 -3.84
N LEU A 4 51.43 6.00 -3.46
CA LEU A 4 50.62 5.22 -4.39
C LEU A 4 49.56 6.13 -5.05
N PRO A 5 49.34 6.01 -6.37
CA PRO A 5 48.29 6.78 -7.04
C PRO A 5 46.93 6.40 -6.47
N ARG A 6 46.13 7.42 -6.12
CA ARG A 6 44.74 7.19 -5.68
C ARG A 6 43.96 6.50 -6.82
N PRO A 7 43.13 5.50 -6.51
CA PRO A 7 42.32 4.85 -7.54
C PRO A 7 41.41 5.89 -8.19
N ARG A 8 41.45 5.98 -9.53
CA ARG A 8 40.48 6.77 -10.29
C ARG A 8 39.13 6.05 -10.17
N VAL A 9 38.20 6.65 -9.45
CA VAL A 9 36.79 6.26 -9.52
C VAL A 9 36.29 6.70 -10.89
N THR A 10 35.97 5.75 -11.77
CA THR A 10 35.33 6.05 -13.04
C THR A 10 33.92 6.55 -12.76
N PRO A 11 33.51 7.72 -13.28
CA PRO A 11 32.15 8.21 -13.09
C PRO A 11 31.14 7.21 -13.68
N PRO A 12 29.94 7.10 -13.08
CA PRO A 12 28.88 6.22 -13.58
C PRO A 12 28.54 6.57 -15.04
N SER A 13 28.04 5.56 -15.78
CA SER A 13 27.51 5.80 -17.13
C SER A 13 26.33 6.79 -17.07
N ARG A 14 26.05 7.48 -18.18
CA ARG A 14 24.91 8.42 -18.28
C ARG A 14 23.59 7.82 -17.79
N ASN A 15 23.34 6.55 -18.08
CA ASN A 15 22.13 5.84 -17.64
C ASN A 15 22.13 5.57 -16.13
N ALA A 16 23.28 5.21 -15.56
CA ALA A 16 23.40 5.00 -14.12
C ALA A 16 23.27 6.33 -13.36
N GLN A 17 23.80 7.43 -13.91
CA GLN A 17 23.68 8.75 -13.31
C GLN A 17 22.22 9.24 -13.30
N ALA A 18 21.50 9.13 -14.43
CA ALA A 18 20.08 9.48 -14.50
C ALA A 18 19.23 8.66 -13.50
N ARG A 19 19.55 7.38 -13.30
CA ARG A 19 18.88 6.54 -12.29
C ARG A 19 19.13 7.04 -10.87
N LEU A 20 20.36 7.43 -10.54
CA LEU A 20 20.70 7.97 -9.22
C LEU A 20 20.02 9.31 -8.96
N GLU A 21 19.97 10.18 -9.97
CA GLU A 21 19.29 11.47 -9.88
C GLU A 21 17.78 11.29 -9.67
N ARG A 22 17.14 10.33 -10.38
CA ARG A 22 15.73 9.99 -10.15
C ARG A 22 15.49 9.44 -8.74
N LEU A 23 16.30 8.50 -8.29
CA LEU A 23 16.18 7.93 -6.95
C LEU A 23 16.33 9.03 -5.88
N ALA A 24 17.28 9.95 -6.04
CA ALA A 24 17.46 11.06 -5.11
C ALA A 24 16.24 11.99 -5.09
N ALA A 25 15.66 12.30 -6.26
CA ALA A 25 14.43 13.09 -6.35
C ALA A 25 13.24 12.37 -5.70
N ASP A 26 13.10 11.06 -5.88
CA ASP A 26 12.04 10.26 -5.29
C ASP A 26 12.18 10.17 -3.76
N GLU A 27 13.41 10.04 -3.24
CA GLU A 27 13.70 10.08 -1.80
C GLU A 27 13.42 11.45 -1.16
N GLU A 28 13.67 12.53 -1.91
CA GLU A 28 13.31 13.88 -1.50
C GLU A 28 11.80 14.08 -1.49
N ALA A 29 11.10 13.61 -2.54
CA ALA A 29 9.65 13.65 -2.63
C ALA A 29 8.98 12.86 -1.50
N ALA A 30 9.50 11.66 -1.19
CA ALA A 30 9.01 10.84 -0.08
C ALA A 30 9.15 11.52 1.28
N GLY A 31 10.19 12.35 1.47
CA GLY A 31 10.44 13.07 2.72
C GLY A 31 9.81 14.47 2.81
N ARG A 32 9.09 14.93 1.77
CA ARG A 32 8.58 16.29 1.71
C ARG A 32 7.10 16.32 2.08
N ALA A 33 6.77 17.02 3.17
CA ALA A 33 5.38 17.31 3.51
C ALA A 33 4.75 18.24 2.45
N PRO A 34 3.48 17.99 2.06
CA PRO A 34 2.78 18.83 1.11
C PRO A 34 2.42 20.19 1.74
N LYS A 35 2.26 21.21 0.89
CA LYS A 35 1.91 22.57 1.36
C LYS A 35 0.43 22.72 1.75
N THR A 36 -0.40 21.83 1.22
CA THR A 36 -1.85 21.75 1.47
C THR A 36 -2.19 20.28 1.70
N PRO A 37 -3.30 19.97 2.38
CA PRO A 37 -3.77 18.59 2.49
C PRO A 37 -3.88 17.93 1.11
N VAL A 38 -3.43 16.68 1.01
CA VAL A 38 -3.53 15.86 -0.20
C VAL A 38 -4.31 14.59 0.09
N SER A 39 -5.08 14.15 -0.89
CA SER A 39 -5.84 12.90 -0.78
C SER A 39 -4.92 11.69 -0.89
N VAL A 40 -5.18 10.69 -0.05
CA VAL A 40 -4.44 9.44 0.02
C VAL A 40 -5.43 8.29 0.03
N VAL A 41 -5.02 7.19 -0.58
CA VAL A 41 -5.72 5.91 -0.49
C VAL A 41 -4.82 4.91 0.20
N LEU A 42 -5.32 4.28 1.26
CA LEU A 42 -4.66 3.20 1.99
C LEU A 42 -5.42 1.89 1.80
N ALA A 43 -4.70 0.78 1.68
CA ALA A 43 -5.27 -0.55 1.83
C ALA A 43 -4.96 -1.09 3.23
N LEU A 44 -5.96 -1.65 3.88
CA LEU A 44 -5.84 -2.25 5.21
C LEU A 44 -6.20 -3.74 5.11
N GLY A 45 -5.42 -4.59 5.78
CA GLY A 45 -5.64 -6.03 5.82
C GLY A 45 -5.39 -6.62 7.21
N ALA A 46 -6.27 -7.51 7.67
CA ALA A 46 -6.13 -8.22 8.95
C ALA A 46 -6.52 -9.69 8.80
N ASN A 47 -5.66 -10.64 9.21
CA ASN A 47 -5.98 -12.08 9.13
C ASN A 47 -5.92 -12.84 10.45
N LEU A 48 -5.37 -12.26 11.51
CA LEU A 48 -5.30 -12.90 12.83
C LEU A 48 -6.19 -12.21 13.86
N GLY A 49 -6.67 -12.97 14.84
CA GLY A 49 -7.39 -12.45 16.01
C GLY A 49 -8.74 -11.81 15.68
N ALA A 50 -9.07 -10.74 16.39
CA ALA A 50 -10.32 -9.97 16.24
C ALA A 50 -10.25 -9.03 15.03
N ARG A 51 -10.11 -9.60 13.82
CA ARG A 51 -9.81 -8.89 12.56
C ARG A 51 -10.65 -7.62 12.31
N ALA A 52 -11.97 -7.68 12.55
CA ALA A 52 -12.86 -6.54 12.34
C ALA A 52 -12.60 -5.42 13.35
N GLU A 53 -12.47 -5.75 14.63
CA GLU A 53 -12.13 -4.81 15.69
C GLU A 53 -10.75 -4.18 15.45
N THR A 54 -9.79 -4.96 14.95
CA THR A 54 -8.46 -4.47 14.56
C THR A 54 -8.54 -3.43 13.44
N LEU A 55 -9.32 -3.67 12.39
CA LEU A 55 -9.49 -2.72 11.29
C LEU A 55 -10.19 -1.43 11.76
N GLU A 56 -11.24 -1.55 12.57
CA GLU A 56 -11.95 -0.39 13.13
C GLU A 56 -11.04 0.43 14.05
N ALA A 57 -10.25 -0.22 14.90
CA ALA A 57 -9.29 0.44 15.77
C ALA A 57 -8.19 1.16 14.97
N ALA A 58 -7.65 0.53 13.92
CA ALA A 58 -6.65 1.14 13.05
C ALA A 58 -7.17 2.40 12.36
N VAL A 59 -8.41 2.38 11.86
CA VAL A 59 -9.05 3.54 11.21
C VAL A 59 -9.28 4.67 12.21
N ARG A 60 -9.71 4.35 13.43
CA ARG A 60 -9.84 5.34 14.50
C ARG A 60 -8.48 5.96 14.86
N GLU A 61 -7.44 5.15 15.00
CA GLU A 61 -6.08 5.62 15.31
C GLU A 61 -5.52 6.52 14.20
N LEU A 62 -5.78 6.20 12.93
CA LEU A 62 -5.45 7.07 11.81
C LEU A 62 -6.17 8.42 11.94
N GLY A 63 -7.46 8.43 12.26
CA GLY A 63 -8.25 9.65 12.42
C GLY A 63 -7.93 10.47 13.68
N GLU A 64 -7.29 9.86 14.68
CA GLU A 64 -6.80 10.56 15.89
C GLU A 64 -5.41 11.17 15.69
N HIS A 65 -4.69 10.80 14.63
CA HIS A 65 -3.33 11.25 14.39
C HIS A 65 -3.29 12.68 13.84
N SER A 66 -2.45 13.54 14.43
CA SER A 66 -2.27 14.91 13.95
C SER A 66 -1.73 14.94 12.51
N GLY A 67 -2.43 15.67 11.62
CA GLY A 67 -2.06 15.77 10.21
C GLY A 67 -2.71 14.72 9.31
N ILE A 68 -3.64 13.92 9.82
CA ILE A 68 -4.56 13.08 9.05
C ILE A 68 -5.99 13.55 9.34
N ASP A 69 -6.76 13.78 8.29
CA ASP A 69 -8.14 14.25 8.36
C ASP A 69 -9.01 13.46 7.36
N ASP A 70 -10.34 13.63 7.43
CA ASP A 70 -11.32 13.09 6.48
C ASP A 70 -11.23 11.58 6.22
N VAL A 71 -10.90 10.79 7.25
CA VAL A 71 -10.78 9.34 7.12
C VAL A 71 -12.15 8.71 6.84
N SER A 72 -12.27 8.02 5.71
CA SER A 72 -13.44 7.24 5.32
C SER A 72 -13.01 5.81 4.99
N LEU A 73 -13.79 4.82 5.43
CA LEU A 73 -13.51 3.39 5.26
C LEU A 73 -14.54 2.76 4.33
N SER A 74 -14.08 1.91 3.42
CA SER A 74 -14.94 1.10 2.57
C SER A 74 -15.67 0.02 3.37
N PRO A 75 -16.68 -0.65 2.78
CA PRO A 75 -17.12 -1.94 3.28
C PRO A 75 -15.93 -2.91 3.42
N VAL A 76 -15.97 -3.72 4.47
CA VAL A 76 -14.96 -4.75 4.73
C VAL A 76 -15.31 -5.99 3.93
N ILE A 77 -14.33 -6.55 3.21
CA ILE A 77 -14.50 -7.76 2.41
C ILE A 77 -13.61 -8.89 2.93
N ASN A 78 -14.05 -10.14 2.71
CA ASN A 78 -13.24 -11.32 3.00
C ASN A 78 -12.47 -11.75 1.75
N SER A 79 -11.20 -12.09 1.89
CA SER A 79 -10.42 -12.75 0.84
C SER A 79 -9.67 -13.97 1.36
N VAL A 80 -9.43 -14.95 0.48
CA VAL A 80 -8.56 -16.09 0.80
C VAL A 80 -7.14 -15.60 1.03
N ALA A 81 -6.43 -16.19 2.00
CA ALA A 81 -5.03 -15.87 2.23
C ALA A 81 -4.17 -16.34 1.05
N VAL A 82 -3.25 -15.50 0.59
CA VAL A 82 -2.29 -15.87 -0.46
C VAL A 82 -0.93 -16.10 0.20
N LYS A 83 -0.49 -17.36 0.24
CA LYS A 83 0.83 -17.76 0.74
C LYS A 83 1.79 -18.01 -0.42
N LEU A 84 3.03 -18.41 -0.10
CA LEU A 84 4.09 -18.67 -1.08
C LEU A 84 3.69 -19.69 -2.16
N ASN A 85 2.83 -20.64 -1.82
CA ASN A 85 2.37 -21.70 -2.73
C ASN A 85 1.08 -21.35 -3.48
N GLY A 86 0.60 -20.10 -3.38
CA GLY A 86 -0.68 -19.65 -3.93
C GLY A 86 -1.77 -19.47 -2.86
N PRO A 87 -3.05 -19.34 -3.27
CA PRO A 87 -4.18 -19.25 -2.35
C PRO A 87 -4.23 -20.47 -1.43
N ASP A 88 -4.35 -20.21 -0.13
CA ASP A 88 -4.46 -21.24 0.92
C ASP A 88 -5.82 -21.07 1.62
N PRO A 89 -6.86 -21.82 1.20
CA PRO A 89 -8.19 -21.76 1.81
C PRO A 89 -8.22 -22.24 3.26
N GLU A 90 -7.24 -23.02 3.69
CA GLU A 90 -7.14 -23.57 5.05
C GLU A 90 -6.52 -22.55 6.03
N ALA A 91 -5.88 -21.51 5.51
CA ALA A 91 -5.39 -20.40 6.32
C ALA A 91 -6.54 -19.45 6.71
N PRO A 92 -6.43 -18.75 7.85
CA PRO A 92 -7.37 -17.69 8.20
C PRO A 92 -7.47 -16.66 7.06
N GLY A 93 -8.69 -16.49 6.53
CA GLY A 93 -8.95 -15.48 5.50
C GLY A 93 -8.63 -14.06 6.00
N TYR A 94 -8.32 -13.16 5.07
CA TYR A 94 -8.11 -11.76 5.36
C TYR A 94 -9.44 -11.01 5.37
N LEU A 95 -9.62 -10.12 6.33
CA LEU A 95 -10.49 -8.96 6.15
C LEU A 95 -9.67 -7.86 5.50
N ASN A 96 -10.17 -7.31 4.39
CA ASN A 96 -9.55 -6.18 3.72
C ASN A 96 -10.54 -5.03 3.60
N ALA A 97 -10.01 -3.82 3.65
CA ALA A 97 -10.74 -2.59 3.37
C ALA A 97 -9.81 -1.57 2.73
N VAL A 98 -10.40 -0.55 2.11
CA VAL A 98 -9.70 0.62 1.62
C VAL A 98 -10.14 1.82 2.45
N ALA A 99 -9.17 2.62 2.89
CA ALA A 99 -9.44 3.90 3.52
C ALA A 99 -9.01 5.05 2.61
N THR A 100 -9.83 6.08 2.50
CA THR A 100 -9.43 7.36 1.91
C THR A 100 -9.28 8.38 3.02
N LEU A 101 -8.26 9.24 2.92
CA LEU A 101 -8.02 10.31 3.88
C LEU A 101 -7.39 11.52 3.21
N SER A 102 -7.37 12.65 3.90
CA SER A 102 -6.53 13.80 3.55
C SER A 102 -5.38 13.92 4.56
N THR A 103 -4.19 14.32 4.11
CA THR A 103 -3.04 14.44 5.02
C THR A 103 -2.10 15.60 4.67
N THR A 104 -1.47 16.15 5.71
CA THR A 104 -0.34 17.07 5.60
C THR A 104 1.01 16.42 5.95
N LEU A 105 1.02 15.12 6.26
CA LEU A 105 2.24 14.36 6.55
C LEU A 105 2.96 14.04 5.24
N SER A 106 4.30 13.99 5.25
CA SER A 106 5.03 13.46 4.08
C SER A 106 4.69 11.97 3.83
N PRO A 107 4.89 11.43 2.61
CA PRO A 107 4.70 10.01 2.35
C PRO A 107 5.49 9.10 3.33
N ARG A 108 6.72 9.50 3.68
CA ARG A 108 7.57 8.77 4.63
C ARG A 108 7.02 8.82 6.05
N ASP A 109 6.49 9.97 6.48
CA ASP A 109 5.91 10.11 7.81
C ASP A 109 4.60 9.32 7.91
N LEU A 110 3.76 9.36 6.87
CA LEU A 110 2.54 8.54 6.82
C LEU A 110 2.85 7.04 6.85
N LEU A 111 3.91 6.60 6.15
CA LEU A 111 4.39 5.22 6.20
C LEU A 111 4.83 4.84 7.62
N ALA A 112 5.48 5.75 8.35
CA ALA A 112 5.87 5.55 9.73
C ALA A 112 4.65 5.43 10.66
N VAL A 113 3.63 6.27 10.48
CA VAL A 113 2.35 6.17 11.22
C VAL A 113 1.70 4.80 11.01
N GLY A 114 1.61 4.34 9.76
CA GLY A 114 1.10 3.00 9.45
C GLY A 114 1.89 1.91 10.18
N ALA A 115 3.22 1.97 10.13
CA ALA A 115 4.11 1.04 10.82
C ALA A 115 3.95 1.04 12.35
N GLU A 116 3.68 2.21 12.95
CA GLU A 116 3.44 2.34 14.37
C GLU A 116 2.10 1.71 14.80
N ILE A 117 1.04 1.94 14.04
CA ILE A 117 -0.28 1.34 14.26
C ILE A 117 -0.18 -0.18 14.13
N GLU A 118 0.41 -0.70 13.06
CA GLU A 118 0.59 -2.14 12.89
C GLU A 118 1.37 -2.78 14.05
N ARG A 119 2.41 -2.11 14.55
CA ARG A 119 3.18 -2.58 15.72
C ARG A 119 2.32 -2.57 16.99
N ALA A 120 1.46 -1.57 17.19
CA ALA A 120 0.55 -1.50 18.33
C ALA A 120 -0.47 -2.66 18.30
N HIS A 121 -0.89 -3.07 17.11
CA HIS A 121 -1.79 -4.21 16.88
C HIS A 121 -1.08 -5.56 16.83
N GLY A 122 0.17 -5.66 17.30
CA GLY A 122 0.85 -6.94 17.48
C GLY A 122 1.53 -7.50 16.23
N ARG A 123 1.94 -6.64 15.28
CA ARG A 123 2.80 -7.05 14.17
C ARG A 123 4.15 -7.59 14.69
N GLU A 124 4.24 -8.91 14.87
CA GLU A 124 5.49 -9.62 15.13
C GLU A 124 6.09 -10.10 13.81
N ARG A 125 7.30 -9.62 13.45
CA ARG A 125 7.95 -9.96 12.18
C ARG A 125 8.64 -11.33 12.27
N LEU A 126 7.85 -12.39 12.52
CA LEU A 126 8.33 -13.76 12.74
C LEU A 126 8.74 -14.45 11.43
N GLU A 127 7.98 -14.25 10.34
CA GLU A 127 8.26 -14.83 9.03
C GLU A 127 8.06 -13.84 7.87
N ARG A 128 8.89 -13.95 6.82
CA ARG A 128 8.73 -13.16 5.59
C ARG A 128 7.50 -13.70 4.84
N TRP A 129 6.39 -12.95 4.89
CA TRP A 129 5.04 -13.34 4.42
C TRP A 129 4.23 -14.23 5.38
N GLY A 130 4.57 -14.23 6.67
CA GLY A 130 3.72 -14.81 7.70
C GLY A 130 2.42 -14.02 7.90
N ASP A 131 1.46 -14.67 8.56
CA ASP A 131 0.19 -14.09 8.97
C ASP A 131 0.39 -12.80 9.79
N ARG A 132 -0.49 -11.81 9.62
CA ARG A 132 -0.40 -10.49 10.24
C ARG A 132 -1.72 -10.10 10.91
N THR A 133 -1.60 -9.58 12.12
CA THR A 133 -2.72 -8.96 12.81
C THR A 133 -3.26 -7.75 12.03
N LEU A 134 -2.37 -6.92 11.47
CA LEU A 134 -2.70 -5.76 10.66
C LEU A 134 -1.59 -5.46 9.64
N ASP A 135 -1.99 -5.03 8.45
CA ASP A 135 -1.14 -4.51 7.37
C ASP A 135 -1.77 -3.22 6.83
N ILE A 136 -0.98 -2.16 6.68
CA ILE A 136 -1.40 -0.86 6.13
C ILE A 136 -0.46 -0.48 4.99
N ASP A 137 -0.98 -0.47 3.75
CA ASP A 137 -0.24 -0.13 2.54
C ASP A 137 -0.72 1.22 1.97
N ILE A 138 0.20 2.10 1.59
CA ILE A 138 -0.12 3.32 0.83
C ILE A 138 -0.34 2.94 -0.64
N ILE A 139 -1.55 3.15 -1.16
CA ILE A 139 -1.92 2.85 -2.55
C ILE A 139 -1.66 4.05 -3.46
N THR A 140 -2.15 5.23 -3.08
CA THR A 140 -1.90 6.49 -3.78
C THR A 140 -1.61 7.61 -2.79
N TYR A 141 -0.89 8.64 -3.25
CA TYR A 141 -0.61 9.83 -2.48
C TYR A 141 -0.66 11.04 -3.41
N GLY A 142 -1.78 11.74 -3.44
CA GLY A 142 -2.09 12.76 -4.44
C GLY A 142 -1.71 12.29 -5.86
N ASP A 143 -0.99 13.15 -6.57
CA ASP A 143 -0.44 12.84 -7.91
C ASP A 143 1.03 12.38 -7.88
N LEU A 144 1.55 12.00 -6.71
CA LEU A 144 2.95 11.62 -6.58
C LEU A 144 3.22 10.26 -7.26
N ALA A 145 4.34 10.21 -7.97
CA ALA A 145 4.98 8.98 -8.39
C ALA A 145 6.33 8.87 -7.68
N ILE A 146 6.51 7.84 -6.87
CA ILE A 146 7.72 7.60 -6.05
C ILE A 146 8.19 6.18 -6.33
N ASP A 147 9.48 5.99 -6.61
CA ASP A 147 10.10 4.67 -6.74
C ASP A 147 11.39 4.61 -5.92
N THR A 148 11.24 4.31 -4.63
CA THR A 148 12.36 4.13 -3.69
C THR A 148 12.38 2.70 -3.15
N PRO A 149 13.51 2.21 -2.60
CA PRO A 149 13.56 0.90 -1.95
C PRO A 149 12.59 0.74 -0.76
N ALA A 150 12.20 1.86 -0.13
CA ALA A 150 11.32 1.86 1.04
C ALA A 150 9.84 2.06 0.69
N LEU A 151 9.55 2.74 -0.43
CA LEU A 151 8.20 3.16 -0.79
C LEU A 151 8.06 3.30 -2.31
N THR A 152 7.04 2.65 -2.87
CA THR A 152 6.64 2.80 -4.27
C THR A 152 5.20 3.26 -4.35
N ILE A 153 4.96 4.41 -4.99
CA ILE A 153 3.63 5.01 -5.16
C ILE A 153 3.45 5.36 -6.66
N PRO A 154 2.29 5.05 -7.27
CA PRO A 154 1.23 4.20 -6.72
C PRO A 154 1.71 2.78 -6.40
N HIS A 155 1.02 2.09 -5.50
CA HIS A 155 1.44 0.75 -5.09
C HIS A 155 1.47 -0.18 -6.32
N PRO A 156 2.60 -0.86 -6.62
CA PRO A 156 2.88 -1.45 -7.93
C PRO A 156 1.93 -2.59 -8.30
N ARG A 157 1.28 -3.20 -7.31
CA ARG A 157 0.34 -4.32 -7.48
C ARG A 157 -1.11 -3.96 -7.16
N ALA A 158 -1.43 -2.68 -6.96
CA ALA A 158 -2.79 -2.27 -6.62
C ALA A 158 -3.78 -2.67 -7.74
N ALA A 159 -3.41 -2.46 -9.00
CA ALA A 159 -4.21 -2.82 -10.17
C ALA A 159 -4.46 -4.34 -10.34
N GLU A 160 -3.72 -5.18 -9.64
CA GLU A 160 -3.81 -6.64 -9.73
C GLU A 160 -4.66 -7.26 -8.60
N ARG A 161 -5.16 -6.43 -7.66
CA ARG A 161 -5.77 -6.90 -6.41
C ARG A 161 -7.25 -6.52 -6.35
N ASP A 162 -8.12 -7.52 -6.52
CA ASP A 162 -9.58 -7.34 -6.40
C ASP A 162 -9.96 -6.80 -5.02
N PHE A 163 -9.27 -7.30 -3.98
CA PHE A 163 -9.52 -6.87 -2.61
C PHE A 163 -9.05 -5.44 -2.28
N VAL A 164 -8.42 -4.75 -3.24
CA VAL A 164 -8.11 -3.31 -3.18
C VAL A 164 -9.07 -2.56 -4.10
N LEU A 165 -9.18 -2.96 -5.37
CA LEU A 165 -9.98 -2.26 -6.37
C LEU A 165 -11.49 -2.31 -6.07
N GLY A 166 -12.01 -3.46 -5.60
CA GLY A 166 -13.42 -3.65 -5.26
C GLY A 166 -13.89 -2.68 -4.17
N PRO A 167 -13.29 -2.71 -2.97
CA PRO A 167 -13.68 -1.79 -1.90
C PRO A 167 -13.42 -0.32 -2.23
N TRP A 168 -12.37 -0.02 -2.99
CA TRP A 168 -12.13 1.35 -3.46
C TRP A 168 -13.24 1.82 -4.41
N HIS A 169 -13.67 0.99 -5.35
CA HIS A 169 -14.77 1.32 -6.26
C HIS A 169 -16.10 1.53 -5.53
N GLU A 170 -16.37 0.75 -4.47
CA GLU A 170 -17.57 0.92 -3.64
C GLU A 170 -17.56 2.24 -2.87
N LEU A 171 -16.39 2.70 -2.42
CA LEU A 171 -16.23 3.96 -1.71
C LEU A 171 -16.29 5.17 -2.67
N ASP A 172 -15.68 5.05 -3.85
CA ASP A 172 -15.71 6.06 -4.91
C ASP A 172 -15.84 5.41 -6.29
N ALA A 173 -17.04 5.52 -6.87
CA ALA A 173 -17.35 4.96 -8.18
C ALA A 173 -16.56 5.62 -9.33
N GLN A 174 -15.94 6.79 -9.10
CA GLN A 174 -15.11 7.51 -10.06
C GLN A 174 -13.62 7.45 -9.71
N ALA A 175 -13.24 6.56 -8.80
CA ALA A 175 -11.86 6.38 -8.37
C ALA A 175 -10.90 6.13 -9.55
N PHE A 176 -9.71 6.72 -9.44
CA PHE A 176 -8.67 6.66 -10.46
C PHE A 176 -7.33 6.27 -9.83
N LEU A 177 -6.67 5.27 -10.42
CA LEU A 177 -5.34 4.83 -10.02
C LEU A 177 -4.30 5.46 -10.97
N PRO A 178 -3.46 6.41 -10.52
CA PRO A 178 -2.52 7.10 -11.39
C PRO A 178 -1.60 6.15 -12.14
N GLY A 179 -1.44 6.36 -13.45
CA GLY A 179 -0.62 5.50 -14.31
C GLY A 179 -1.26 4.17 -14.75
N TYR A 180 -2.41 3.78 -14.18
CA TYR A 180 -3.14 2.57 -14.55
C TYR A 180 -4.50 2.87 -15.20
N GLY A 181 -5.28 3.80 -14.65
CA GLY A 181 -6.58 4.19 -15.20
C GLY A 181 -7.72 4.19 -14.20
N SER A 182 -8.94 4.08 -14.71
CA SER A 182 -10.17 3.99 -13.90
C SER A 182 -10.17 2.71 -13.06
N VAL A 183 -10.45 2.83 -11.76
CA VAL A 183 -10.57 1.67 -10.87
C VAL A 183 -11.71 0.75 -11.33
N ALA A 184 -12.79 1.31 -11.87
CA ALA A 184 -13.92 0.53 -12.38
C ALA A 184 -13.53 -0.34 -13.59
N GLU A 185 -12.75 0.20 -14.52
CA GLU A 185 -12.27 -0.52 -15.71
C GLU A 185 -11.28 -1.62 -15.30
N LEU A 186 -10.31 -1.29 -14.45
CA LEU A 186 -9.34 -2.24 -13.91
C LEU A 186 -10.01 -3.40 -13.19
N LEU A 187 -11.03 -3.11 -12.37
CA LEU A 187 -11.79 -4.12 -11.64
C LEU A 187 -12.56 -5.05 -12.59
N ALA A 188 -13.19 -4.48 -13.62
CA ALA A 188 -13.93 -5.26 -14.61
C ALA A 188 -13.01 -6.20 -15.40
N GLU A 189 -11.84 -5.70 -15.83
CA GLU A 189 -10.83 -6.51 -16.52
C GLU A 189 -10.28 -7.63 -15.63
N LEU A 190 -9.99 -7.32 -14.36
CA LEU A 190 -9.48 -8.29 -13.40
C LEU A 190 -10.49 -9.42 -13.15
N ARG A 191 -11.77 -9.11 -12.97
CA ARG A 191 -12.82 -10.11 -12.77
C ARG A 191 -13.13 -10.91 -14.03
N ALA A 192 -13.02 -10.30 -15.20
CA ALA A 192 -13.18 -11.00 -16.48
C ALA A 192 -12.08 -12.04 -16.72
N THR A 193 -10.85 -11.75 -16.28
CA THR A 193 -9.70 -12.67 -16.43
C THR A 193 -9.67 -13.80 -15.40
N GLN A 194 -10.26 -13.60 -14.21
CA GLN A 194 -10.34 -14.62 -13.16
C GLN A 194 -11.49 -15.62 -13.35
N GLY A 195 -12.42 -15.37 -14.28
CA GLY A 195 -13.64 -16.16 -14.46
C GLY A 195 -14.62 -15.99 -13.28
N PRO A 196 -15.89 -16.44 -13.41
CA PRO A 196 -16.78 -16.46 -12.25
C PRO A 196 -16.14 -17.35 -11.18
N ALA A 197 -15.94 -16.79 -9.97
CA ALA A 197 -15.60 -17.59 -8.80
C ALA A 197 -16.55 -18.78 -8.78
N SER A 198 -16.01 -20.00 -8.81
CA SER A 198 -16.79 -21.22 -8.79
C SER A 198 -17.73 -21.19 -7.59
N GLU A 199 -19.00 -20.88 -7.84
CA GLU A 199 -20.14 -21.19 -7.01
C GLU A 199 -20.23 -22.73 -6.91
N THR A 200 -19.37 -23.32 -6.09
CA THR A 200 -19.54 -24.69 -5.62
C THR A 200 -19.56 -24.66 -4.11
N GLY A 201 -20.59 -24.00 -3.60
CA GLY A 201 -20.99 -24.09 -2.22
C GLY A 201 -22.49 -23.84 -2.17
N THR A 202 -23.27 -24.92 -2.16
CA THR A 202 -24.57 -25.11 -1.46
C THR A 202 -25.28 -26.35 -2.04
N PRO A 203 -26.04 -27.14 -1.26
CA PRO A 203 -25.99 -27.43 0.17
C PRO A 203 -25.55 -28.88 0.49
#